data_AF-A0A959ULD6-F1
#
_entry.id   AF-A0A959ULD6-F1
#
_cell.length_a   1.000
_cell.length_b   1.000
_cell.length_c   1.000
_cell.angle_alpha   90.00
_cell.angle_beta   90.00
_cell.angle_gamma   90.00
#
_symmetry.space_group_name_H-M   'P 1'
#
loop_
_entity.id
_entity.type
_entity.pdbx_description
1 polymer ?
#
loop_
_entity_poly.entity_id
_entity_poly.type
_entity_poly.pdbx_seq_one_letter_code
_entity_poly.pdbx_strand_id
1 'polypeptide(L)'
;MKKQYLSITKIVPLAALLLIFISCKRDNNYTGHAYFPDMAYSNAFETYGSSPVYSDSIHMMLPVEGTVPRGMIPYQYAAKSFDEQQRAGRELVNPYEPNKEVLQRGKEQFDIYCAMCHGPQGNANGHLFTSGLFPVQPTSLRTDYVQNKPDGEIFHVITQGSISGLMGSHGNQIKPEDRWKIVTYVKNGFQVK
;
A
#
# COMPACT_ATOMS: atom_id res chain seq x y z
N MET A 1 20.48 30.61 69.13
CA MET A 1 19.90 30.25 67.81
C MET A 1 20.72 30.90 66.70
N LYS A 2 21.70 30.21 66.12
CA LYS A 2 22.47 30.73 64.98
C LYS A 2 21.66 30.49 63.70
N LYS A 3 21.12 31.54 63.09
CA LYS A 3 20.50 31.47 61.76
C LYS A 3 21.59 31.03 60.77
N GLN A 4 21.55 29.78 60.34
CA GLN A 4 22.42 29.27 59.28
C GLN A 4 21.94 29.86 57.96
N TYR A 5 22.47 31.02 57.60
CA TYR A 5 22.29 31.57 56.25
C TYR A 5 23.05 30.66 55.29
N LEU A 6 22.31 29.95 54.44
CA LEU A 6 22.86 29.07 53.41
C LEU A 6 23.75 29.93 52.51
N SER A 7 25.07 29.71 52.57
CA SER A 7 26.06 30.55 51.88
C SER A 7 25.84 30.48 50.36
N ILE A 8 25.66 31.63 49.72
CA ILE A 8 25.40 31.77 48.27
C ILE A 8 26.48 31.05 47.45
N THR A 9 27.72 30.98 47.96
CA THR A 9 28.84 30.26 47.35
C THR A 9 28.63 28.75 47.22
N LYS A 10 27.73 28.14 48.01
CA LYS A 10 27.37 26.72 47.93
C LYS A 10 26.16 26.44 47.03
N ILE A 11 25.33 27.45 46.76
CA ILE A 11 24.11 27.31 45.93
C ILE A 11 24.45 27.39 44.43
N VAL A 12 25.37 28.28 44.05
CA VAL A 12 25.82 28.45 42.66
C VAL A 12 26.36 27.15 42.03
N PRO A 13 27.28 26.38 42.66
CA PRO A 13 27.76 25.15 42.04
C PRO A 13 26.67 24.07 41.95
N LEU A 14 25.76 24.01 42.91
CA LEU A 14 24.63 23.06 42.89
C LEU A 14 23.64 23.40 41.77
N ALA A 15 23.34 24.68 41.57
CA ALA A 15 22.48 25.15 40.49
C ALA A 15 23.14 24.95 39.11
N ALA A 16 24.45 25.18 39.00
CA ALA A 16 25.21 24.90 37.79
C ALA A 16 25.22 23.39 37.46
N LEU A 17 25.39 22.54 38.46
CA LEU A 17 25.31 21.08 38.29
C LEU A 17 23.90 20.66 37.80
N LEU A 18 22.85 21.24 38.38
CA LEU A 18 21.46 20.98 37.99
C LEU A 18 21.16 21.43 36.55
N LEU A 19 21.71 22.56 36.11
CA LEU A 19 21.58 23.05 34.72
C LEU A 19 22.26 22.12 33.70
N ILE A 20 23.40 21.51 34.06
CA ILE A 20 24.08 20.52 33.21
C ILE A 20 23.19 19.29 32.98
N PHE A 21 22.50 18.81 34.03
CA PHE A 21 21.57 17.68 33.89
C PHE A 21 20.31 18.00 33.07
N ILE A 22 19.86 19.26 33.03
CA ILE A 22 18.70 19.70 32.23
C ILE A 22 19.09 19.93 30.75
N SER A 23 20.37 20.24 30.47
CA SER A 23 20.87 20.50 29.11
C SER A 23 20.90 19.24 28.22
N CYS A 24 21.01 18.04 28.81
CA CYS A 24 20.92 16.78 28.09
C CYS A 24 19.47 16.43 27.74
N LYS A 25 18.87 17.15 26.78
CA LYS A 25 17.60 16.76 26.17
C LYS A 25 17.86 15.75 25.07
N ARG A 26 17.47 14.48 25.29
CA ARG A 26 17.44 13.49 24.21
C ARG A 26 16.30 13.84 23.26
N ASP A 27 16.63 14.49 22.14
CA ASP A 27 15.68 14.72 21.07
C ASP A 27 15.63 13.48 20.17
N ASN A 28 14.50 12.76 20.20
CA ASN A 28 14.31 11.59 19.35
C ASN A 28 14.10 11.95 17.87
N ASN A 29 13.91 13.24 17.54
CA ASN A 29 13.78 13.74 16.17
C ASN A 29 15.12 14.21 15.57
N TYR A 30 16.20 14.17 16.36
CA TYR A 30 17.53 14.55 15.88
C TYR A 30 18.24 13.35 15.26
N THR A 31 18.54 13.41 13.96
CA THR A 31 19.20 12.34 13.21
C THR A 31 20.69 12.16 13.53
N GLY A 32 21.25 12.98 14.41
CA GLY A 32 22.66 12.96 14.76
C GLY A 32 23.54 13.81 13.83
N HIS A 33 24.81 13.97 14.21
CA HIS A 33 25.82 14.59 13.35
C HIS A 33 26.44 13.54 12.44
N ALA A 34 26.59 13.86 11.16
CA ALA A 34 27.36 13.06 10.21
C ALA A 34 28.80 13.59 10.12
N TYR A 35 29.78 12.69 10.30
CA TYR A 35 31.20 12.98 10.07
C TYR A 35 31.55 12.65 8.61
N PHE A 36 32.08 13.62 7.87
CA PHE A 36 32.38 13.54 6.42
C PHE A 36 31.21 13.08 5.51
N PRO A 37 30.14 13.89 5.37
CA PRO A 37 28.95 13.52 4.59
C PRO A 37 29.06 13.75 3.06
N ASP A 38 30.25 13.93 2.51
CA ASP A 38 30.49 14.43 1.13
C ASP A 38 29.81 13.60 0.03
N MET A 39 29.56 12.31 0.28
CA MET A 39 28.82 11.40 -0.61
C MET A 39 27.71 10.63 0.11
N ALA A 40 27.35 11.04 1.33
CA ALA A 40 26.29 10.40 2.10
C ALA A 40 24.89 10.73 1.53
N TYR A 41 24.77 11.90 0.89
CA TYR A 41 23.56 12.36 0.25
C TYR A 41 23.81 12.49 -1.25
N SER A 42 22.94 11.88 -2.04
CA SER A 42 23.03 11.94 -3.49
C SER A 42 22.74 13.35 -3.99
N ASN A 43 23.62 13.88 -4.85
CA ASN A 43 23.32 15.12 -5.60
C ASN A 43 22.26 14.87 -6.68
N ALA A 44 22.05 13.62 -7.09
CA ALA A 44 21.00 13.23 -8.03
C ALA A 44 19.66 13.09 -7.29
N PHE A 45 18.56 13.41 -7.96
CA PHE A 45 17.23 13.25 -7.40
C PHE A 45 16.83 11.78 -7.30
N GLU A 46 16.65 11.30 -6.08
CA GLU A 46 16.14 9.95 -5.78
C GLU A 46 14.62 9.89 -5.95
N THR A 47 14.03 8.78 -6.41
CA THR A 47 12.61 8.71 -6.83
C THR A 47 11.60 9.29 -5.83
N TYR A 48 11.78 9.19 -4.52
CA TYR A 48 10.87 9.75 -3.50
C TYR A 48 11.50 10.88 -2.66
N GLY A 49 12.59 11.49 -3.14
CA GLY A 49 13.21 12.68 -2.56
C GLY A 49 12.38 13.95 -2.69
N SER A 50 12.84 15.01 -2.01
CA SER A 50 12.28 16.36 -2.15
C SER A 50 13.05 17.15 -3.21
N SER A 51 12.37 18.05 -3.91
CA SER A 51 12.97 18.93 -4.91
C SER A 51 12.78 20.40 -4.59
N PRO A 52 13.85 21.22 -4.63
CA PRO A 52 13.74 22.67 -4.45
C PRO A 52 13.19 23.40 -5.70
N VAL A 53 13.00 22.70 -6.82
CA VAL A 53 12.65 23.31 -8.12
C VAL A 53 11.14 23.55 -8.25
N TYR A 54 10.31 22.67 -7.69
CA TYR A 54 8.86 22.70 -7.84
C TYR A 54 8.17 23.16 -6.56
N SER A 55 7.03 23.84 -6.70
CA SER A 55 6.29 24.43 -5.57
C SER A 55 5.74 23.40 -4.59
N ASP A 56 5.46 22.19 -5.07
CA ASP A 56 4.97 21.05 -4.28
C ASP A 56 6.12 20.22 -3.68
N SER A 57 7.38 20.62 -3.91
CA SER A 57 8.59 19.92 -3.45
C SER A 57 8.70 18.46 -3.90
N ILE A 58 7.96 18.04 -4.93
CA ILE A 58 7.98 16.69 -5.49
C ILE A 58 8.65 16.75 -6.86
N HIS A 59 9.57 15.83 -7.16
CA HIS A 59 10.14 15.67 -8.51
C HIS A 59 9.56 14.49 -9.29
N MET A 60 8.70 13.65 -8.67
CA MET A 60 7.89 12.66 -9.40
C MET A 60 6.73 13.34 -10.13
N MET A 61 7.06 13.95 -11.26
CA MET A 61 6.06 14.55 -12.13
C MET A 61 5.20 13.47 -12.78
N LEU A 62 3.91 13.77 -12.95
CA LEU A 62 3.04 12.93 -13.76
C LEU A 62 3.52 12.96 -15.22
N PRO A 63 3.51 11.81 -15.91
CA PRO A 63 3.76 11.78 -17.34
C PRO A 63 2.65 12.55 -18.07
N VAL A 64 2.96 13.07 -19.26
CA VAL A 64 1.97 13.73 -20.12
C VAL A 64 0.85 12.73 -20.45
N GLU A 65 -0.39 13.21 -20.45
CA GLU A 65 -1.56 12.40 -20.74
C GLU A 65 -1.46 11.74 -22.13
N GLY A 66 -1.88 10.47 -22.22
CA GLY A 66 -1.82 9.67 -23.46
C GLY A 66 -0.45 9.08 -23.79
N THR A 67 0.57 9.28 -22.95
CA THR A 67 1.88 8.63 -23.15
C THR A 67 1.81 7.13 -22.86
N VAL A 68 2.43 6.33 -23.74
CA VAL A 68 2.49 4.87 -23.62
C VAL A 68 3.95 4.43 -23.53
N PRO A 69 4.37 3.79 -22.43
CA PRO A 69 5.74 3.32 -22.29
C PRO A 69 6.01 2.09 -23.16
N ARG A 70 7.26 1.92 -23.60
CA ARG A 70 7.67 0.75 -24.39
C ARG A 70 7.49 -0.54 -23.59
N GLY A 71 6.91 -1.56 -24.21
CA GLY A 71 6.69 -2.87 -23.59
C GLY A 71 5.45 -2.96 -22.70
N MET A 72 4.62 -1.91 -22.65
CA MET A 72 3.34 -1.93 -21.95
C MET A 72 2.20 -1.65 -22.93
N ILE A 73 1.14 -2.45 -22.84
CA ILE A 73 -0.12 -2.17 -23.52
C ILE A 73 -1.04 -1.51 -22.49
N PRO A 74 -1.54 -0.28 -22.74
CA PRO A 74 -2.50 0.37 -21.85
C PRO A 74 -3.75 -0.49 -21.68
N TYR A 75 -4.29 -0.49 -20.47
CA TYR A 75 -5.55 -1.16 -20.21
C TYR A 75 -6.69 -0.42 -20.92
N GLN A 76 -7.42 -1.11 -21.80
CA GLN A 76 -8.32 -0.49 -22.79
C GLN A 76 -9.74 -0.21 -22.28
N TYR A 77 -10.07 -0.62 -21.06
CA TYR A 77 -11.44 -0.56 -20.53
C TYR A 77 -11.56 0.56 -19.49
N ALA A 78 -12.63 1.35 -19.61
CA ALA A 78 -12.88 2.46 -18.70
C ALA A 78 -13.30 1.97 -17.31
N ALA A 79 -12.89 2.70 -16.26
CA ALA A 79 -13.30 2.41 -14.90
C ALA A 79 -14.78 2.73 -14.67
N LYS A 80 -15.40 2.10 -13.65
CA LYS A 80 -16.77 2.38 -13.17
C LYS A 80 -17.87 2.26 -14.24
N SER A 81 -17.67 1.46 -15.28
CA SER A 81 -18.67 1.15 -16.29
C SER A 81 -19.00 -0.34 -16.28
N PHE A 82 -20.29 -0.65 -16.15
CA PHE A 82 -20.77 -2.03 -16.20
C PHE A 82 -20.54 -2.65 -17.58
N ASP A 83 -20.80 -1.90 -18.65
CA ASP A 83 -20.62 -2.36 -20.02
C ASP A 83 -19.16 -2.69 -20.31
N GLU A 84 -18.23 -1.87 -19.80
CA GLU A 84 -16.79 -2.09 -19.95
C GLU A 84 -16.28 -3.25 -19.12
N GLN A 85 -16.82 -3.46 -17.91
CA GLN A 85 -16.53 -4.66 -17.13
C GLN A 85 -16.97 -5.92 -17.88
N GLN A 86 -18.18 -5.94 -18.42
CA GLN A 86 -18.67 -7.09 -19.19
C GLN A 86 -17.87 -7.28 -20.50
N ARG A 87 -17.48 -6.18 -21.15
CA ARG A 87 -16.63 -6.22 -22.35
C ARG A 87 -15.29 -6.85 -22.04
N ALA A 88 -14.65 -6.47 -20.92
CA ALA A 88 -13.43 -7.12 -20.43
C ALA A 88 -13.65 -8.61 -20.17
N GLY A 89 -14.80 -9.01 -19.64
CA GLY A 89 -15.18 -10.41 -19.46
C GLY A 89 -15.31 -11.21 -20.76
N ARG A 90 -15.71 -10.57 -21.86
CA ARG A 90 -15.83 -11.21 -23.19
C ARG A 90 -14.53 -11.25 -23.97
N GLU A 91 -13.70 -10.21 -23.83
CA GLU A 91 -12.50 -10.00 -24.65
C GLU A 91 -11.21 -10.49 -23.99
N LEU A 92 -11.12 -10.49 -22.65
CA LEU A 92 -9.92 -10.92 -21.94
C LEU A 92 -10.00 -12.38 -21.54
N VAL A 93 -8.93 -13.12 -21.87
CA VAL A 93 -8.73 -14.52 -21.50
C VAL A 93 -7.54 -14.61 -20.56
N ASN A 94 -7.70 -15.35 -19.47
CA ASN A 94 -6.63 -15.62 -18.54
C ASN A 94 -5.61 -16.58 -19.18
N PRO A 95 -4.34 -16.19 -19.38
CA PRO A 95 -3.36 -17.06 -20.02
C PRO A 95 -2.72 -18.08 -19.04
N TYR A 96 -3.07 -18.03 -17.74
CA TYR A 96 -2.44 -18.87 -16.71
C TYR A 96 -3.37 -19.99 -16.24
N GLU A 97 -3.05 -21.20 -16.65
CA GLU A 97 -3.70 -22.43 -16.19
C GLU A 97 -3.47 -22.68 -14.68
N PRO A 98 -4.43 -23.31 -13.99
CA PRO A 98 -4.34 -23.59 -12.56
C PRO A 98 -3.33 -24.72 -12.28
N ASN A 99 -2.05 -24.35 -12.17
CA ASN A 99 -1.00 -25.23 -11.67
C ASN A 99 -0.52 -24.78 -10.27
N LYS A 100 0.31 -25.61 -9.63
CA LYS A 100 0.78 -25.36 -8.27
C LYS A 100 1.49 -24.00 -8.12
N GLU A 101 2.32 -23.63 -9.08
CA GLU A 101 3.11 -22.40 -9.05
C GLU A 101 2.23 -21.15 -9.22
N VAL A 102 1.28 -21.22 -10.16
CA VAL A 102 0.28 -20.17 -10.40
C VAL A 102 -0.61 -19.96 -9.19
N LEU A 103 -1.12 -21.04 -8.60
CA LEU A 103 -1.98 -20.98 -7.42
C LEU A 103 -1.22 -20.48 -6.19
N GLN A 104 0.04 -20.91 -6.01
CA GLN A 104 0.88 -20.43 -4.93
C GLN A 104 1.14 -18.92 -5.06
N ARG A 105 1.58 -18.46 -6.24
CA ARG A 105 1.81 -17.04 -6.49
C ARG A 105 0.53 -16.21 -6.37
N GLY A 106 -0.58 -16.72 -6.91
CA GLY A 106 -1.90 -16.09 -6.79
C GLY A 106 -2.34 -15.95 -5.34
N LYS A 107 -2.11 -16.99 -4.52
CA LYS A 107 -2.37 -16.96 -3.08
C LYS A 107 -1.53 -15.92 -2.35
N GLU A 108 -0.21 -15.88 -2.61
CA GLU A 108 0.69 -14.89 -2.00
C GLU A 108 0.20 -13.46 -2.27
N GLN A 109 -0.15 -13.17 -3.52
CA GLN A 109 -0.63 -11.85 -3.90
C GLN A 109 -2.02 -11.56 -3.33
N PHE A 110 -2.91 -12.55 -3.29
CA PHE A 110 -4.21 -12.44 -2.64
C PHE A 110 -4.09 -12.14 -1.15
N ASP A 111 -3.18 -12.82 -0.44
CA ASP A 111 -2.96 -12.62 0.99
C ASP A 111 -2.47 -11.18 1.28
N ILE A 112 -1.65 -10.61 0.40
CA ILE A 112 -1.11 -9.25 0.55
C ILE A 112 -2.18 -8.19 0.28
N TYR A 113 -2.93 -8.31 -0.83
CA TYR A 113 -3.77 -7.22 -1.31
C TYR A 113 -5.27 -7.40 -1.06
N CYS A 114 -5.76 -8.64 -0.91
CA CYS A 114 -7.19 -8.94 -0.94
C CYS A 114 -7.71 -9.51 0.38
N ALA A 115 -6.93 -10.34 1.08
CA ALA A 115 -7.39 -11.08 2.27
C ALA A 115 -7.79 -10.19 3.44
N MET A 116 -7.22 -8.97 3.54
CA MET A 116 -7.57 -8.01 4.58
C MET A 116 -9.05 -7.57 4.52
N CYS A 117 -9.66 -7.55 3.33
CA CYS A 117 -11.08 -7.27 3.11
C CYS A 117 -11.89 -8.55 2.89
N HIS A 118 -11.46 -9.40 1.94
CA HIS A 118 -12.23 -10.58 1.52
C HIS A 118 -12.04 -11.81 2.43
N GLY A 119 -11.13 -11.75 3.40
CA GLY A 119 -10.75 -12.87 4.26
C GLY A 119 -9.79 -13.84 3.56
N PRO A 120 -8.93 -14.54 4.31
CA PRO A 120 -7.96 -15.49 3.74
C PRO A 120 -8.61 -16.68 3.04
N GLN A 121 -9.88 -16.97 3.34
CA GLN A 121 -10.67 -18.03 2.69
C GLN A 121 -11.68 -17.48 1.67
N GLY A 122 -11.65 -16.18 1.35
CA GLY A 122 -12.55 -15.55 0.37
C GLY A 122 -14.02 -15.46 0.81
N ASN A 123 -14.32 -15.65 2.09
CA ASN A 123 -15.67 -15.66 2.67
C ASN A 123 -16.15 -14.29 3.18
N ALA A 124 -15.53 -13.20 2.72
CA ALA A 124 -15.88 -11.83 3.05
C ALA A 124 -15.88 -11.50 4.55
N ASN A 125 -14.97 -12.13 5.31
CA ASN A 125 -14.79 -11.90 6.74
C ASN A 125 -13.41 -11.32 7.08
N GLY A 126 -12.83 -10.53 6.17
CA GLY A 126 -11.53 -9.89 6.39
C GLY A 126 -11.52 -9.00 7.64
N HIS A 127 -10.32 -8.75 8.16
CA HIS A 127 -10.14 -7.97 9.39
C HIS A 127 -10.76 -6.57 9.32
N LEU A 128 -10.72 -5.90 8.16
CA LEU A 128 -11.31 -4.56 8.02
C LEU A 128 -12.81 -4.54 8.25
N PHE A 129 -13.53 -5.58 7.83
CA PHE A 129 -14.97 -5.69 8.10
C PHE A 129 -15.22 -6.18 9.54
N THR A 130 -14.53 -7.23 9.99
CA THR A 130 -14.79 -7.83 11.31
C THR A 130 -14.38 -6.95 12.49
N SER A 131 -13.43 -6.03 12.31
CA SER A 131 -13.06 -5.01 13.29
C SER A 131 -14.03 -3.81 13.35
N GLY A 132 -14.95 -3.69 12.38
CA GLY A 132 -15.85 -2.55 12.26
C GLY A 132 -15.21 -1.28 11.68
N LEU A 133 -13.95 -1.34 11.22
CA LEU A 133 -13.26 -0.22 10.57
C LEU A 133 -13.82 0.09 9.18
N PHE A 134 -14.43 -0.91 8.52
CA PHE A 134 -15.11 -0.77 7.25
C PHE A 134 -16.57 -1.23 7.36
N PRO A 135 -17.56 -0.39 7.05
CA PRO A 135 -18.96 -0.63 7.40
C PRO A 135 -19.68 -1.64 6.51
N VAL A 136 -19.16 -1.92 5.32
CA VAL A 136 -19.84 -2.77 4.32
C VAL A 136 -19.11 -4.08 4.15
N GLN A 137 -19.82 -5.19 4.28
CA GLN A 137 -19.25 -6.49 3.97
C GLN A 137 -18.96 -6.60 2.46
N PRO A 138 -17.73 -6.95 2.04
CA PRO A 138 -17.45 -7.19 0.64
C PRO A 138 -18.19 -8.44 0.12
N THR A 139 -18.26 -8.61 -1.20
CA THR A 139 -18.84 -9.83 -1.77
C THR A 139 -17.98 -11.04 -1.43
N SER A 140 -18.62 -12.12 -0.97
CA SER A 140 -17.94 -13.41 -0.79
C SER A 140 -17.54 -13.96 -2.15
N LEU A 141 -16.26 -14.26 -2.29
CA LEU A 141 -15.65 -14.76 -3.51
C LEU A 141 -16.04 -16.21 -3.80
N ARG A 142 -16.60 -16.92 -2.81
CA ARG A 142 -17.05 -18.31 -2.95
C ARG A 142 -18.45 -18.45 -3.54
N THR A 143 -19.17 -17.35 -3.70
CA THR A 143 -20.54 -17.38 -4.22
C THR A 143 -20.56 -17.76 -5.69
N ASP A 144 -21.60 -18.47 -6.13
CA ASP A 144 -21.84 -18.78 -7.54
C ASP A 144 -21.84 -17.53 -8.41
N TYR A 145 -22.30 -16.40 -7.86
CA TYR A 145 -22.24 -15.10 -8.53
C TYR A 145 -20.81 -14.71 -8.93
N VAL A 146 -19.81 -14.92 -8.08
CA VAL A 146 -18.40 -14.61 -8.39
C VAL A 146 -17.74 -15.76 -9.15
N GLN A 147 -18.04 -17.00 -8.80
CA GLN A 147 -17.45 -18.19 -9.42
C GLN A 147 -17.91 -18.38 -10.87
N ASN A 148 -19.11 -17.93 -11.23
CA ASN A 148 -19.62 -17.97 -12.61
C ASN A 148 -19.24 -16.75 -13.47
N LYS A 149 -18.58 -15.72 -12.90
CA LYS A 149 -18.10 -14.58 -13.70
C LYS A 149 -17.01 -14.98 -14.68
N PRO A 150 -16.94 -14.38 -15.88
CA PRO A 150 -15.75 -14.50 -16.71
C PRO A 150 -14.50 -13.97 -15.98
N ASP A 151 -13.36 -14.62 -16.18
CA ASP A 151 -12.09 -14.22 -15.57
C ASP A 151 -11.73 -12.76 -15.86
N GLY A 152 -12.03 -12.29 -17.06
CA GLY A 152 -11.82 -10.89 -17.48
C GLY A 152 -12.61 -9.86 -16.65
N GLU A 153 -13.80 -10.20 -16.13
CA GLU A 153 -14.54 -9.30 -15.24
C GLU A 153 -13.83 -9.16 -13.90
N ILE A 154 -13.31 -10.26 -13.34
CA ILE A 154 -12.59 -10.23 -12.07
C ILE A 154 -11.28 -9.45 -12.24
N PHE A 155 -10.57 -9.68 -13.35
CA PHE A 155 -9.38 -8.90 -13.71
C PHE A 155 -9.67 -7.40 -13.83
N HIS A 156 -10.81 -7.04 -14.43
CA HIS A 156 -11.25 -5.65 -14.53
C HIS A 156 -11.47 -5.02 -13.16
N VAL A 157 -12.19 -5.71 -12.26
CA VAL A 157 -12.45 -5.24 -10.89
C VAL A 157 -11.14 -5.05 -10.11
N ILE A 158 -10.17 -5.95 -10.24
CA ILE A 158 -8.85 -5.77 -9.60
C ILE A 158 -8.13 -4.56 -10.20
N THR A 159 -8.20 -4.37 -11.52
CA THR A 159 -7.46 -3.32 -12.22
C THR A 159 -8.03 -1.92 -11.94
N GLN A 160 -9.35 -1.76 -12.07
CA GLN A 160 -10.03 -0.46 -12.03
C GLN A 160 -10.88 -0.22 -10.78
N GLY A 161 -11.01 -1.22 -9.90
CA GLY A 161 -11.89 -1.17 -8.74
C GLY A 161 -13.30 -1.65 -9.05
N SER A 162 -14.14 -1.74 -8.01
CA SER A 162 -15.54 -2.12 -8.17
C SER A 162 -16.37 -0.96 -8.71
N ILE A 163 -17.42 -1.28 -9.47
CA ILE A 163 -18.39 -0.29 -9.96
C ILE A 163 -19.05 0.48 -8.79
N SER A 164 -19.26 -0.19 -7.65
CA SER A 164 -19.78 0.46 -6.43
C SER A 164 -18.85 1.49 -5.81
N GLY A 165 -17.56 1.51 -6.20
CA GLY A 165 -16.54 2.37 -5.60
C GLY A 165 -16.07 1.93 -4.21
N LEU A 166 -16.65 0.87 -3.63
CA LEU A 166 -16.25 0.34 -2.32
C LEU A 166 -14.90 -0.39 -2.36
N MET A 167 -14.51 -0.91 -3.52
CA MET A 167 -13.18 -1.47 -3.77
C MET A 167 -12.43 -0.53 -4.71
N GLY A 168 -11.30 0.01 -4.25
CA GLY A 168 -10.42 0.86 -5.06
C GLY A 168 -9.67 0.07 -6.14
N SER A 169 -9.06 0.80 -7.08
CA SER A 169 -8.23 0.22 -8.14
C SER A 169 -6.89 -0.29 -7.57
N HIS A 170 -6.56 -1.56 -7.81
CA HIS A 170 -5.24 -2.12 -7.47
C HIS A 170 -4.28 -2.16 -8.67
N GLY A 171 -4.70 -1.60 -9.82
CA GLY A 171 -3.96 -1.66 -11.07
C GLY A 171 -2.53 -1.10 -11.02
N ASN A 172 -2.32 -0.11 -10.15
CA ASN A 172 -1.02 0.56 -9.95
C ASN A 172 -0.11 -0.16 -8.96
N GLN A 173 -0.65 -1.09 -8.17
CA GLN A 173 0.09 -1.81 -7.11
C GLN A 173 0.44 -3.23 -7.54
N ILE A 174 -0.43 -3.87 -8.33
CA ILE A 174 -0.31 -5.28 -8.71
C ILE A 174 -0.04 -5.39 -10.21
N LYS A 175 1.05 -6.08 -10.56
CA LYS A 175 1.41 -6.33 -11.97
C LYS A 175 0.31 -7.12 -12.69
N PRO A 176 0.09 -6.91 -14.01
CA PRO A 176 -0.93 -7.65 -14.76
C PRO A 176 -0.82 -9.18 -14.65
N GLU A 177 0.40 -9.72 -14.68
CA GLU A 177 0.66 -11.15 -14.48
C GLU A 177 0.14 -11.68 -13.14
N ASP A 178 0.36 -10.92 -12.08
CA ASP A 178 -0.04 -11.30 -10.73
C ASP A 178 -1.55 -11.12 -10.53
N ARG A 179 -2.15 -10.11 -11.18
CA ARG A 179 -3.62 -9.97 -11.23
C ARG A 179 -4.27 -11.19 -11.85
N TRP A 180 -3.76 -11.71 -12.96
CA TRP A 180 -4.28 -12.94 -13.57
C TRP A 180 -4.14 -14.15 -12.66
N LYS A 181 -2.98 -14.33 -12.01
CA LYS A 181 -2.77 -15.42 -11.05
C LYS A 181 -3.69 -15.30 -9.82
N ILE A 182 -3.98 -14.09 -9.35
CA ILE A 182 -5.01 -13.85 -8.33
C ILE A 182 -6.37 -14.34 -8.83
N VAL A 183 -6.76 -14.02 -10.07
CA VAL A 183 -8.03 -14.52 -10.65
C VAL A 183 -8.05 -16.05 -10.65
N THR A 184 -6.97 -16.70 -11.12
CA THR A 184 -6.85 -18.17 -11.08
C THR A 184 -6.99 -18.72 -9.66
N TYR A 185 -6.38 -18.06 -8.67
CA TYR A 185 -6.53 -18.43 -7.26
C TYR A 185 -7.95 -18.20 -6.73
N VAL A 186 -8.62 -17.11 -7.10
CA VAL A 186 -10.02 -16.85 -6.70
C VAL A 186 -10.97 -17.94 -7.23
N LYS A 187 -10.73 -18.43 -8.44
CA LYS A 187 -11.54 -19.48 -9.07
C LYS A 187 -11.30 -20.88 -8.49
N ASN A 188 -10.07 -21.19 -8.08
CA ASN A 188 -9.67 -22.56 -7.77
C ASN A 188 -9.22 -22.78 -6.31
N GLY A 189 -8.85 -21.72 -5.61
CA GLY A 189 -8.16 -21.77 -4.31
C GLY A 189 -9.05 -21.89 -3.08
N PHE A 190 -10.36 -21.64 -3.21
CA PHE A 190 -11.31 -21.63 -2.09
C PHE A 190 -12.21 -22.88 -2.04
N GLN A 191 -11.82 -23.98 -2.67
CA GLN A 191 -12.63 -25.20 -2.65
C GLN A 191 -12.89 -25.67 -1.22
N VAL A 192 -14.16 -26.00 -0.96
CA VAL A 192 -14.64 -26.55 0.32
C VAL A 192 -13.98 -27.91 0.49
N LYS A 193 -13.21 -28.09 1.58
CA LYS A 193 -12.95 -29.44 2.09
C LYS A 193 -14.21 -29.98 2.73
#